data_AF-A0A7C6D662-F1
#
_entry.id   AF-A0A7C6D662-F1
#
_cell.length_a   1.000
_cell.length_b   1.000
_cell.length_c   1.000
_cell.angle_alpha   90.00
_cell.angle_beta   90.00
_cell.angle_gamma   90.00
#
_symmetry.space_group_name_H-M   'P 1'
#
loop_
_entity.id
_entity.type
_entity.pdbx_description
1 polymer ?
#
loop_
_entity_poly.entity_id
_entity_poly.type
_entity_poly.pdbx_seq_one_letter_code
_entity_poly.pdbx_strand_id
1 'polypeptide(L)'
;MNKISKFKNFYMNIEIDIAGTFIYRGVREFNCLDHFYNAAEIFHVLYSVSVGIERLQKVLLVLLEEIDPENALEFEKSLITHSHRELHDRIAEKINLTLNPHENRFLDMLAYFYNTCRYNRFCFTGDLQPERTALVNFLEQSLQITIDNDSFFVTPNDDRMKRFWGRVVGSTSRAYYKEIANAAYRLNLFSYELRSDSMAFKVFTPRFPDESLHRLHQNEQIALKEFLIYLMNTNHTSRLLSLMREIPPLDLDVALVQDYLSRILKHDVPQSLIDEIDTLYEDMEEVGSRIQMLSIIGDESIISLEDEHENDAHNDDGYDDDCS
;
A
#
# COMPACT_ATOMS: atom_id res chain seq x y z
N MET A 1 -24.58 -17.14 16.12
CA MET A 1 -24.50 -15.69 15.82
C MET A 1 -25.68 -15.31 14.93
N ASN A 2 -26.42 -14.23 15.23
CA ASN A 2 -27.58 -13.81 14.42
C ASN A 2 -27.12 -13.15 13.08
N LYS A 3 -28.06 -12.86 12.16
CA LYS A 3 -27.74 -12.27 10.84
C LYS A 3 -27.02 -10.92 10.95
N ILE A 4 -27.48 -10.03 11.83
CA ILE A 4 -26.88 -8.70 12.04
C ILE A 4 -25.47 -8.81 12.60
N SER A 5 -25.27 -9.65 13.63
CA SER A 5 -23.93 -9.92 14.18
C SER A 5 -23.02 -10.55 13.12
N LYS A 6 -23.53 -11.41 12.23
CA LYS A 6 -22.75 -11.96 11.10
C LYS A 6 -22.31 -10.86 10.13
N PHE A 7 -23.23 -9.97 9.78
CA PHE A 7 -22.96 -8.80 8.94
C PHE A 7 -21.92 -7.87 9.57
N LYS A 8 -22.16 -7.43 10.81
CA LYS A 8 -21.24 -6.59 11.57
C LYS A 8 -19.87 -7.26 11.79
N ASN A 9 -19.80 -8.59 11.92
CA ASN A 9 -18.55 -9.31 12.16
C ASN A 9 -17.76 -9.56 10.87
N PHE A 10 -18.24 -10.49 10.04
CA PHE A 10 -17.44 -11.02 8.94
C PHE A 10 -17.44 -10.11 7.71
N TYR A 11 -18.57 -9.49 7.38
CA TYR A 11 -18.65 -8.65 6.18
C TYR A 11 -17.87 -7.37 6.40
N MET A 12 -18.02 -6.74 7.58
CA MET A 12 -17.24 -5.55 7.91
C MET A 12 -15.75 -5.84 8.05
N ASN A 13 -15.36 -7.03 8.53
CA ASN A 13 -13.95 -7.42 8.56
C ASN A 13 -13.33 -7.47 7.15
N ILE A 14 -14.04 -8.05 6.18
CA ILE A 14 -13.63 -8.03 4.76
C ILE A 14 -13.53 -6.59 4.23
N GLU A 15 -14.52 -5.75 4.56
CA GLU A 15 -14.54 -4.36 4.13
C GLU A 15 -13.36 -3.55 4.71
N ILE A 16 -12.90 -3.85 5.94
CA ILE A 16 -11.70 -3.26 6.55
C ILE A 16 -10.43 -3.67 5.80
N ASP A 17 -10.28 -4.94 5.43
CA ASP A 17 -9.10 -5.41 4.70
C ASP A 17 -9.03 -4.77 3.29
N ILE A 18 -10.18 -4.65 2.63
CA ILE A 18 -10.29 -3.94 1.34
C ILE A 18 -9.96 -2.45 1.53
N ALA A 19 -10.49 -1.81 2.58
CA ALA A 19 -10.23 -0.39 2.86
C ALA A 19 -8.73 -0.12 3.09
N GLY A 20 -8.07 -0.95 3.90
CA GLY A 20 -6.64 -0.85 4.14
C GLY A 20 -5.81 -1.09 2.87
N THR A 21 -6.24 -1.99 1.99
CA THR A 21 -5.63 -2.21 0.66
C THR A 21 -5.71 -0.96 -0.21
N PHE A 22 -6.87 -0.31 -0.28
CA PHE A 22 -7.04 0.94 -1.03
C PHE A 22 -6.18 2.08 -0.47
N ILE A 23 -6.11 2.22 0.86
CA ILE A 23 -5.27 3.24 1.51
C ILE A 23 -3.79 3.00 1.23
N TYR A 24 -3.32 1.76 1.40
CA TYR A 24 -1.94 1.38 1.11
C TYR A 24 -1.56 1.74 -0.33
N ARG A 25 -2.40 1.35 -1.30
CA ARG A 25 -2.17 1.65 -2.72
C ARG A 25 -2.15 3.15 -2.97
N GLY A 26 -3.12 3.91 -2.45
CA GLY A 26 -3.17 5.35 -2.64
C GLY A 26 -1.96 6.09 -2.05
N VAL A 27 -1.45 5.67 -0.90
CA VAL A 27 -0.20 6.21 -0.33
C VAL A 27 1.01 5.82 -1.17
N ARG A 28 1.07 4.57 -1.65
CA ARG A 28 2.14 4.09 -2.53
C ARG A 28 2.18 4.89 -3.83
N GLU A 29 1.05 5.03 -4.51
CA GLU A 29 0.95 5.81 -5.75
C GLU A 29 1.44 7.26 -5.54
N PHE A 30 1.05 7.91 -4.43
CA PHE A 30 1.55 9.26 -4.12
C PHE A 30 3.07 9.28 -3.93
N ASN A 31 3.64 8.28 -3.28
CA ASN A 31 5.09 8.20 -3.06
C ASN A 31 5.87 7.95 -4.35
N CYS A 32 5.25 7.32 -5.35
CA CYS A 32 5.86 7.05 -6.65
C CYS A 32 5.81 8.25 -7.60
N LEU A 33 4.92 9.23 -7.37
CA LEU A 33 4.91 10.49 -8.13
C LEU A 33 6.27 11.19 -8.03
N ASP A 34 6.82 11.55 -9.18
CA ASP A 34 8.01 12.41 -9.28
C ASP A 34 7.63 13.89 -9.23
N HIS A 35 6.47 14.25 -9.80
CA HIS A 35 5.90 15.59 -9.87
C HIS A 35 4.38 15.51 -10.10
N PHE A 36 3.67 16.63 -10.05
CA PHE A 36 2.19 16.66 -10.16
C PHE A 36 1.67 16.97 -11.57
N TYR A 37 2.50 16.79 -12.60
CA TYR A 37 2.11 17.04 -14.00
C TYR A 37 1.01 16.09 -14.51
N ASN A 38 1.12 14.78 -14.22
CA ASN A 38 0.22 13.77 -14.79
C ASN A 38 -1.07 13.64 -13.96
N ALA A 39 -2.15 14.19 -14.50
CA ALA A 39 -3.45 14.18 -13.84
C ALA A 39 -4.05 12.77 -13.68
N ALA A 40 -3.70 11.82 -14.56
CA ALA A 40 -4.16 10.43 -14.45
C ALA A 40 -3.57 9.71 -13.22
N GLU A 41 -2.29 9.93 -12.93
CA GLU A 41 -1.65 9.36 -11.74
C GLU A 41 -2.25 9.96 -10.46
N ILE A 42 -2.48 11.27 -10.45
CA ILE A 42 -3.15 11.97 -9.33
C ILE A 42 -4.56 11.45 -9.12
N PHE A 43 -5.30 11.18 -10.20
CA PHE A 43 -6.62 10.58 -10.12
C PHE A 43 -6.57 9.24 -9.37
N HIS A 44 -5.61 8.37 -9.67
CA HIS A 44 -5.48 7.07 -9.01
C HIS A 44 -5.09 7.19 -7.53
N VAL A 45 -4.27 8.18 -7.17
CA VAL A 45 -4.00 8.53 -5.77
C VAL A 45 -5.30 8.89 -5.04
N LEU A 46 -6.01 9.91 -5.53
CA LEU A 46 -7.20 10.42 -4.86
C LEU A 46 -8.33 9.39 -4.84
N TYR A 47 -8.49 8.64 -5.93
CA TYR A 47 -9.51 7.58 -6.02
C TYR A 47 -9.28 6.49 -4.99
N SER A 48 -8.07 5.95 -4.92
CA SER A 48 -7.74 4.87 -4.00
C SER A 48 -7.94 5.32 -2.55
N VAL A 49 -7.45 6.51 -2.19
CA VAL A 49 -7.61 7.04 -0.84
C VAL A 49 -9.07 7.35 -0.52
N SER A 50 -9.84 7.95 -1.44
CA SER A 50 -11.28 8.21 -1.26
C SER A 50 -12.03 6.92 -0.97
N VAL A 51 -11.89 5.89 -1.81
CA VAL A 51 -12.59 4.61 -1.62
C VAL A 51 -12.22 3.96 -0.28
N GLY A 52 -10.94 4.00 0.11
CA GLY A 52 -10.49 3.47 1.38
C GLY A 52 -11.09 4.17 2.59
N ILE A 53 -11.09 5.50 2.60
CA ILE A 53 -11.67 6.30 3.71
C ILE A 53 -13.19 6.13 3.78
N GLU A 54 -13.89 6.14 2.64
CA GLU A 54 -15.35 5.95 2.57
C GLU A 54 -15.75 4.61 3.20
N ARG A 55 -15.02 3.55 2.86
CA ARG A 55 -15.26 2.21 3.42
C ARG A 55 -15.08 2.17 4.92
N LEU A 56 -14.03 2.78 5.47
CA LEU A 56 -13.85 2.87 6.92
C LEU A 56 -15.01 3.62 7.60
N GLN A 57 -15.44 4.74 7.02
CA GLN A 57 -16.58 5.51 7.55
C GLN A 57 -17.86 4.65 7.57
N LYS A 58 -18.15 3.93 6.48
CA LYS A 58 -19.32 3.06 6.38
C LYS A 58 -19.26 1.88 7.35
N VAL A 59 -18.10 1.23 7.47
CA VAL A 59 -17.89 0.16 8.45
C VAL A 59 -18.18 0.67 9.86
N LEU A 60 -17.66 1.84 10.21
CA LEU A 60 -17.88 2.43 11.53
C LEU A 60 -19.39 2.70 11.78
N LEU A 61 -20.10 3.27 10.81
CA LEU A 61 -21.55 3.47 10.91
C LEU A 61 -22.32 2.16 11.09
N VAL A 62 -21.96 1.11 10.35
CA VAL A 62 -22.56 -0.23 10.50
C VAL A 62 -22.38 -0.75 11.93
N LEU A 63 -21.22 -0.51 12.55
CA LEU A 63 -20.99 -0.93 13.93
C LEU A 63 -21.75 -0.06 14.93
N LEU A 64 -21.78 1.26 14.74
CA LEU A 64 -22.38 2.21 15.68
C LEU A 64 -23.91 2.22 15.68
N GLU A 65 -24.56 1.90 14.56
CA GLU A 65 -26.00 2.02 14.44
C GLU A 65 -26.75 0.72 14.74
N GLU A 66 -27.93 0.86 15.32
CA GLU A 66 -28.88 -0.23 15.47
C GLU A 66 -29.50 -0.54 14.11
N ILE A 67 -29.38 -1.79 13.67
CA ILE A 67 -29.89 -2.25 12.37
C ILE A 67 -31.04 -3.20 12.63
N ASP A 68 -32.24 -2.74 12.31
CA ASP A 68 -33.44 -3.56 12.30
C ASP A 68 -33.44 -4.45 11.04
N PRO A 69 -33.52 -5.78 11.17
CA PRO A 69 -33.66 -6.69 10.02
C PRO A 69 -34.82 -6.33 9.08
N GLU A 70 -35.91 -5.74 9.58
CA GLU A 70 -37.06 -5.34 8.76
C GLU A 70 -36.76 -4.13 7.87
N ASN A 71 -35.85 -3.25 8.31
CA ASN A 71 -35.47 -2.01 7.61
C ASN A 71 -34.02 -2.02 7.08
N ALA A 72 -33.37 -3.19 7.04
CA ALA A 72 -31.96 -3.31 6.65
C ALA A 72 -31.67 -2.72 5.25
N LEU A 73 -32.60 -2.86 4.30
CA LEU A 73 -32.47 -2.30 2.95
C LEU A 73 -32.45 -0.76 2.94
N GLU A 74 -33.20 -0.12 3.84
CA GLU A 74 -33.22 1.33 3.96
C GLU A 74 -31.89 1.83 4.55
N PHE A 75 -31.39 1.14 5.57
CA PHE A 75 -30.07 1.40 6.13
C PHE A 75 -28.97 1.24 5.06
N GLU A 76 -28.98 0.15 4.29
CA GLU A 76 -28.03 -0.08 3.19
C GLU A 76 -28.06 1.04 2.15
N LYS A 77 -29.26 1.49 1.73
CA LYS A 77 -29.42 2.62 0.82
C LYS A 77 -28.88 3.92 1.41
N SER A 78 -29.05 4.13 2.72
CA SER A 78 -28.51 5.29 3.43
C SER A 78 -26.98 5.34 3.44
N LEU A 79 -26.29 4.22 3.18
CA LEU A 79 -24.84 4.17 3.04
C LEU A 79 -24.38 4.47 1.61
N ILE A 80 -25.26 4.51 0.61
CA ILE A 80 -24.91 4.83 -0.79
C ILE A 80 -24.85 6.35 -0.99
N THR A 81 -24.39 7.09 0.03
CA THR A 81 -23.96 8.49 -0.13
C THR A 81 -22.48 8.50 -0.50
N HIS A 82 -22.13 9.51 -1.27
CA HIS A 82 -20.83 9.71 -1.89
C HIS A 82 -20.08 10.89 -1.26
N SER A 83 -20.51 11.31 -0.07
CA SER A 83 -19.97 12.44 0.66
C SER A 83 -19.26 11.98 1.91
N HIS A 84 -17.93 12.09 1.90
CA HIS A 84 -17.10 11.86 3.08
C HIS A 84 -17.49 12.74 4.26
N ARG A 85 -17.97 13.96 3.99
CA ARG A 85 -18.39 14.91 5.03
C ARG A 85 -19.67 14.44 5.70
N GLU A 86 -20.69 14.07 4.92
CA GLU A 86 -21.96 13.56 5.47
C GLU A 86 -21.75 12.31 6.32
N LEU A 87 -20.91 11.38 5.85
CA LEU A 87 -20.57 10.17 6.61
C LEU A 87 -19.83 10.52 7.91
N HIS A 88 -18.89 11.47 7.87
CA HIS A 88 -18.16 11.92 9.06
C HIS A 88 -19.10 12.58 10.07
N ASP A 89 -19.97 13.48 9.63
CA ASP A 89 -20.90 14.21 10.49
C ASP A 89 -21.87 13.22 11.17
N ARG A 90 -22.38 12.24 10.42
CA ARG A 90 -23.21 11.14 10.96
C ARG A 90 -22.46 10.30 12.00
N ILE A 91 -21.15 10.07 11.83
CA ILE A 91 -20.32 9.40 12.85
C ILE A 91 -20.16 10.29 14.09
N ALA A 92 -19.87 11.58 13.90
CA ALA A 92 -19.64 12.54 14.97
C ALA A 92 -20.88 12.77 15.86
N GLU A 93 -22.08 12.58 15.31
CA GLU A 93 -23.34 12.57 16.08
C GLU A 93 -23.45 11.36 17.04
N LYS A 94 -22.75 10.26 16.75
CA LYS A 94 -22.82 9.01 17.54
C LYS A 94 -21.67 8.87 18.52
N ILE A 95 -20.49 9.40 18.18
CA ILE A 95 -19.27 9.33 18.98
C ILE A 95 -18.48 10.63 18.90
N ASN A 96 -17.69 10.93 19.94
CA ASN A 96 -16.83 12.11 19.96
C ASN A 96 -15.53 11.88 19.17
N LEU A 97 -15.64 11.74 17.84
CA LEU A 97 -14.50 11.64 16.94
C LEU A 97 -14.17 13.03 16.37
N THR A 98 -13.04 13.60 16.79
CA THR A 98 -12.57 14.90 16.30
C THR A 98 -11.37 14.74 15.39
N LEU A 99 -11.44 15.32 14.19
CA LEU A 99 -10.33 15.43 13.26
C LEU A 99 -9.66 16.79 13.37
N ASN A 100 -8.36 16.84 13.11
CA ASN A 100 -7.60 18.09 13.10
C ASN A 100 -7.88 18.92 11.81
N PRO A 101 -7.40 20.17 11.72
CA PRO A 101 -7.69 21.02 10.56
C PRO A 101 -7.21 20.46 9.20
N HIS A 102 -6.05 19.78 9.17
CA HIS A 102 -5.54 19.18 7.94
C HIS A 102 -6.35 17.95 7.51
N GLU A 103 -6.76 17.13 8.48
CA GLU A 103 -7.62 15.96 8.23
C GLU A 103 -9.01 16.39 7.74
N ASN A 104 -9.58 17.46 8.31
CA ASN A 104 -10.84 18.03 7.83
C ASN A 104 -10.74 18.54 6.39
N ARG A 105 -9.69 19.33 6.08
CA ARG A 105 -9.46 19.82 4.72
C ARG A 105 -9.22 18.69 3.73
N PHE A 106 -8.56 17.62 4.19
CA PHE A 106 -8.38 16.42 3.40
C PHE A 106 -9.71 15.74 3.08
N LEU A 107 -10.63 15.58 4.04
CA LEU A 107 -11.98 15.06 3.76
C LEU A 107 -12.76 15.94 2.78
N ASP A 108 -12.63 17.28 2.88
CA ASP A 108 -13.25 18.20 1.92
C ASP A 108 -12.71 18.00 0.50
N MET A 109 -11.39 17.82 0.36
CA MET A 109 -10.75 17.54 -0.92
C MET A 109 -11.25 16.20 -1.51
N LEU A 110 -11.35 15.14 -0.70
CA LEU A 110 -11.88 13.85 -1.16
C LEU A 110 -13.35 13.97 -1.58
N ALA A 111 -14.17 14.70 -0.81
CA ALA A 111 -15.57 14.94 -1.16
C ALA A 111 -15.71 15.70 -2.48
N TYR A 112 -14.90 16.74 -2.69
CA TYR A 112 -14.83 17.47 -3.97
C TYR A 112 -14.40 16.55 -5.12
N PHE A 113 -13.35 15.75 -4.92
CA PHE A 113 -12.86 14.81 -5.92
C PHE A 113 -13.96 13.84 -6.37
N TYR A 114 -14.66 13.25 -5.41
CA TYR A 114 -15.65 12.22 -5.69
C TYR A 114 -16.89 12.78 -6.42
N ASN A 115 -17.35 13.96 -6.00
CA ASN A 115 -18.56 14.60 -6.52
C ASN A 115 -18.34 15.36 -7.83
N THR A 116 -17.12 15.90 -8.04
CA THR A 116 -16.85 16.79 -9.17
C THR A 116 -15.82 16.22 -10.13
N CYS A 117 -14.62 15.87 -9.65
CA CYS A 117 -13.49 15.54 -10.54
C CYS A 117 -13.74 14.30 -11.40
N ARG A 118 -14.37 13.24 -10.85
CA ARG A 118 -14.52 11.93 -11.56
C ARG A 118 -15.27 12.02 -12.88
N TYR A 119 -16.24 12.92 -12.97
CA TYR A 119 -17.05 13.06 -14.18
C TYR A 119 -16.76 14.34 -14.96
N ASN A 120 -15.86 15.19 -14.45
CA ASN A 120 -15.62 16.51 -15.00
C ASN A 120 -15.20 16.46 -16.47
N ARG A 121 -14.34 15.50 -16.83
CA ARG A 121 -13.88 15.27 -18.21
C ARG A 121 -14.95 14.72 -19.17
N PHE A 122 -16.11 14.30 -18.67
CA PHE A 122 -17.27 13.95 -19.51
C PHE A 122 -18.20 15.15 -19.75
N CYS A 123 -17.93 16.30 -19.12
CA CYS A 123 -18.64 17.55 -19.37
C CYS A 123 -17.91 18.35 -20.45
N PHE A 124 -18.66 18.85 -21.44
CA PHE A 124 -18.10 19.66 -22.53
C PHE A 124 -17.37 20.93 -22.04
N THR A 125 -17.80 21.48 -20.90
CA THR A 125 -17.21 22.65 -20.25
C THR A 125 -16.31 22.30 -19.06
N GLY A 126 -15.88 21.04 -18.96
CA GLY A 126 -15.04 20.56 -17.87
C GLY A 126 -13.62 21.12 -17.90
N ASP A 127 -12.98 21.14 -16.73
CA ASP A 127 -11.54 21.30 -16.56
C ASP A 127 -10.84 19.98 -16.95
N LEU A 128 -9.66 20.12 -17.57
CA LEU A 128 -8.84 19.01 -17.99
C LEU A 128 -8.22 18.28 -16.78
N GLN A 129 -7.90 18.99 -15.70
CA GLN A 129 -7.09 18.45 -14.59
C GLN A 129 -7.58 18.88 -13.18
N PRO A 130 -8.89 18.78 -12.86
CA PRO A 130 -9.43 19.28 -11.59
C PRO A 130 -8.88 18.53 -10.36
N GLU A 131 -8.52 17.26 -10.49
CA GLU A 131 -7.87 16.48 -9.43
C GLU A 131 -6.44 16.98 -9.12
N ARG A 132 -5.69 17.41 -10.15
CA ARG A 132 -4.37 18.03 -9.97
C ARG A 132 -4.53 19.31 -9.18
N THR A 133 -5.44 20.17 -9.63
CA THR A 133 -5.74 21.44 -8.97
C THR A 133 -6.16 21.23 -7.51
N ALA A 134 -7.02 20.25 -7.23
CA ALA A 134 -7.46 19.95 -5.86
C ALA A 134 -6.31 19.50 -4.95
N LEU A 135 -5.48 18.55 -5.42
CA LEU A 135 -4.35 18.03 -4.64
C LEU A 135 -3.26 19.09 -4.42
N VAL A 136 -2.90 19.84 -5.46
CA VAL A 136 -1.89 20.90 -5.38
C VAL A 136 -2.35 21.99 -4.42
N ASN A 137 -3.59 22.48 -4.54
CA ASN A 137 -4.14 23.47 -3.62
C ASN A 137 -4.13 22.97 -2.16
N PHE A 138 -4.47 21.70 -1.94
CA PHE A 138 -4.41 21.10 -0.61
C PHE A 138 -2.99 21.12 -0.03
N LEU A 139 -1.98 20.74 -0.82
CA LEU A 139 -0.58 20.71 -0.41
C LEU A 139 -0.02 22.12 -0.17
N GLU A 140 -0.21 23.04 -1.12
CA GLU A 140 0.26 24.43 -1.02
C GLU A 140 -0.31 25.13 0.22
N GLN A 141 -1.62 25.02 0.44
CA GLN A 141 -2.28 25.63 1.60
C GLN A 141 -1.87 24.99 2.93
N SER A 142 -1.58 23.69 2.93
CA SER A 142 -1.23 22.98 4.17
C SER A 142 0.23 23.12 4.55
N LEU A 143 1.12 23.22 3.57
CA LEU A 143 2.57 23.30 3.77
C LEU A 143 3.14 24.71 3.61
N GLN A 144 2.32 25.66 3.13
CA GLN A 144 2.72 27.03 2.81
C GLN A 144 3.88 27.04 1.79
N ILE A 145 3.68 26.33 0.68
CA ILE A 145 4.64 26.20 -0.43
C ILE A 145 3.97 26.60 -1.75
N THR A 146 4.77 26.69 -2.81
CA THR A 146 4.29 26.85 -4.19
C THR A 146 4.77 25.67 -5.01
N ILE A 147 3.88 25.08 -5.82
CA ILE A 147 4.15 23.94 -6.68
C ILE A 147 3.98 24.39 -8.14
N ASP A 148 5.10 24.52 -8.83
CA ASP A 148 5.12 24.77 -10.26
C ASP A 148 4.97 23.45 -11.04
N ASN A 149 3.98 23.39 -11.93
CA ASN A 149 3.71 22.25 -12.79
C ASN A 149 3.87 22.54 -14.28
N ASP A 150 4.08 23.79 -14.66
CA ASP A 150 3.97 24.24 -16.06
C ASP A 150 5.31 24.79 -16.59
N SER A 151 6.25 25.14 -15.71
CA SER A 151 7.60 25.57 -16.09
C SER A 151 8.50 24.40 -16.49
N PHE A 152 9.63 24.74 -17.13
CA PHE A 152 10.68 23.77 -17.50
C PHE A 152 11.26 23.01 -16.29
N PHE A 153 11.30 23.66 -15.13
CA PHE A 153 11.71 23.04 -13.86
C PHE A 153 10.49 22.86 -12.96
N VAL A 154 9.78 21.75 -13.17
CA VAL A 154 8.62 21.39 -12.34
C VAL A 154 9.05 21.09 -10.90
N THR A 155 8.17 21.41 -9.95
CA THR A 155 8.43 21.15 -8.53
C THR A 155 8.32 19.64 -8.25
N PRO A 156 9.40 19.00 -7.76
CA PRO A 156 9.38 17.57 -7.49
C PRO A 156 8.54 17.27 -6.26
N ASN A 157 7.89 16.10 -6.23
CA ASN A 157 7.24 15.58 -5.03
C ASN A 157 8.30 15.07 -4.04
N ASP A 158 8.77 15.97 -3.19
CA ASP A 158 9.83 15.73 -2.22
C ASP A 158 9.39 14.92 -0.98
N ASP A 159 10.36 14.56 -0.14
CA ASP A 159 10.11 13.81 1.11
C ASP A 159 9.22 14.60 2.09
N ARG A 160 9.24 15.94 2.05
CA ARG A 160 8.39 16.78 2.93
C ARG A 160 6.91 16.62 2.55
N MET A 161 6.58 16.70 1.27
CA MET A 161 5.22 16.49 0.76
C MET A 161 4.77 15.05 1.00
N LYS A 162 5.62 14.06 0.72
CA LYS A 162 5.35 12.64 0.97
C LYS A 162 5.09 12.33 2.43
N ARG A 163 5.92 12.83 3.34
CA ARG A 163 5.69 12.68 4.80
C ARG A 163 4.39 13.32 5.24
N PHE A 164 4.09 14.53 4.76
CA PHE A 164 2.86 15.24 5.11
C PHE A 164 1.63 14.47 4.64
N TRP A 165 1.59 14.08 3.37
CA TRP A 165 0.52 13.27 2.80
C TRP A 165 0.32 11.97 3.59
N GLY A 166 1.41 11.21 3.79
CA GLY A 166 1.37 9.95 4.53
C GLY A 166 0.91 10.12 5.98
N ARG A 167 1.17 11.27 6.62
CA ARG A 167 0.69 11.58 7.96
C ARG A 167 -0.81 11.86 7.95
N VAL A 168 -1.30 12.71 7.06
CA VAL A 168 -2.73 13.07 7.02
C VAL A 168 -3.60 11.86 6.68
N VAL A 169 -3.21 11.07 5.67
CA VAL A 169 -3.92 9.83 5.31
C VAL A 169 -3.83 8.81 6.44
N GLY A 170 -2.64 8.66 7.03
CA GLY A 170 -2.40 7.73 8.14
C GLY A 170 -3.21 8.06 9.39
N SER A 171 -3.17 9.29 9.85
CA SER A 171 -3.87 9.73 11.06
C SER A 171 -5.39 9.66 10.87
N THR A 172 -5.90 10.10 9.71
CA THR A 172 -7.34 10.01 9.40
C THR A 172 -7.82 8.56 9.38
N SER A 173 -7.13 7.68 8.66
CA SER A 173 -7.54 6.27 8.53
C SER A 173 -7.43 5.51 9.85
N ARG A 174 -6.37 5.73 10.63
CA ARG A 174 -6.18 5.12 11.94
C ARG A 174 -7.18 5.63 12.98
N ALA A 175 -7.61 6.88 12.88
CA ALA A 175 -8.66 7.42 13.74
C ALA A 175 -9.97 6.64 13.54
N TYR A 176 -10.39 6.43 12.29
CA TYR A 176 -11.57 5.60 12.00
C TYR A 176 -11.38 4.14 12.42
N TYR A 177 -10.25 3.52 12.08
CA TYR A 177 -9.98 2.12 12.43
C TYR A 177 -9.96 1.88 13.95
N LYS A 178 -9.42 2.84 14.73
CA LYS A 178 -9.46 2.78 16.19
C LYS A 178 -10.91 2.77 16.71
N GLU A 179 -11.77 3.62 16.19
CA GLU A 179 -13.18 3.66 16.62
C GLU A 179 -13.97 2.45 16.13
N ILE A 180 -13.61 1.86 14.99
CA ILE A 180 -14.12 0.56 14.53
C ILE A 180 -13.77 -0.53 15.55
N ALA A 181 -12.50 -0.60 15.98
CA ALA A 181 -12.08 -1.55 17.00
C ALA A 181 -12.85 -1.34 18.32
N ASN A 182 -12.97 -0.09 18.78
CA ASN A 182 -13.75 0.24 19.99
C ASN A 182 -15.23 -0.18 19.88
N ALA A 183 -15.86 0.05 18.72
CA ALA A 183 -17.24 -0.35 18.49
C ALA A 183 -17.40 -1.87 18.44
N ALA A 184 -16.49 -2.58 17.76
CA ALA A 184 -16.47 -4.03 17.71
C ALA A 184 -16.27 -4.66 19.10
N TYR A 185 -15.35 -4.13 19.92
CA TYR A 185 -15.16 -4.59 21.31
C TYR A 185 -16.45 -4.43 22.13
N ARG A 186 -17.13 -3.28 22.04
CA ARG A 186 -18.42 -3.06 22.74
C ARG A 186 -19.50 -4.07 22.33
N LEU A 187 -19.47 -4.53 21.09
CA LEU A 187 -20.40 -5.52 20.54
C LEU A 187 -19.94 -6.98 20.74
N ASN A 188 -18.79 -7.21 21.38
CA ASN A 188 -18.13 -8.53 21.47
C ASN A 188 -17.93 -9.19 20.09
N LEU A 189 -17.47 -8.42 19.11
CA LEU A 189 -17.16 -8.86 17.75
C LEU A 189 -15.65 -8.76 17.48
N PHE A 190 -15.21 -9.38 16.38
CA PHE A 190 -13.82 -9.45 15.91
C PHE A 190 -13.60 -8.61 14.63
N SER A 191 -14.49 -7.65 14.36
CA SER A 191 -14.46 -6.72 13.20
C SER A 191 -13.35 -5.67 13.29
N TYR A 192 -12.15 -6.10 13.67
CA TYR A 192 -10.91 -5.34 13.73
C TYR A 192 -9.70 -6.24 13.45
N GLU A 193 -9.85 -7.56 13.45
CA GLU A 193 -8.76 -8.49 13.15
C GLU A 193 -8.27 -8.30 11.71
N LEU A 194 -6.95 -8.26 11.55
CA LEU A 194 -6.30 -8.08 10.27
C LEU A 194 -5.51 -9.34 9.93
N ARG A 195 -5.54 -9.73 8.66
CA ARG A 195 -4.69 -10.82 8.17
C ARG A 195 -3.23 -10.37 8.21
N SER A 196 -2.36 -11.22 8.78
CA SER A 196 -0.92 -10.95 8.81
C SER A 196 -0.38 -10.73 7.40
N ASP A 197 0.56 -9.80 7.27
CA ASP A 197 1.17 -9.34 6.02
C ASP A 197 0.21 -8.77 4.97
N SER A 198 -1.08 -8.56 5.30
CA SER A 198 -1.98 -7.86 4.40
C SER A 198 -1.61 -6.38 4.28
N MET A 199 -2.03 -5.74 3.19
CA MET A 199 -1.85 -4.30 3.01
C MET A 199 -2.57 -3.51 4.12
N ALA A 200 -3.72 -4.00 4.61
CA ALA A 200 -4.41 -3.40 5.74
C ALA A 200 -3.60 -3.52 7.04
N PHE A 201 -2.97 -4.68 7.28
CA PHE A 201 -2.06 -4.87 8.40
C PHE A 201 -0.93 -3.83 8.38
N LYS A 202 -0.31 -3.59 7.22
CA LYS A 202 0.74 -2.58 7.04
C LYS A 202 0.25 -1.14 7.31
N VAL A 203 -1.02 -0.82 7.04
CA VAL A 203 -1.56 0.54 7.25
C VAL A 203 -1.89 0.78 8.73
N PHE A 204 -2.59 -0.15 9.36
CA PHE A 204 -3.24 0.08 10.66
C PHE A 204 -2.39 -0.31 11.87
N THR A 205 -1.46 -1.26 11.72
CA THR A 205 -0.68 -1.80 12.85
C THR A 205 0.58 -1.00 13.18
N PRO A 206 1.44 -0.62 12.21
CA PRO A 206 2.72 -0.01 12.52
C PRO A 206 2.58 1.37 13.16
N ARG A 207 3.36 1.65 14.20
CA ARG A 207 3.51 3.00 14.75
C ARG A 207 4.83 3.60 14.28
N PHE A 208 4.75 4.81 13.75
CA PHE A 208 5.90 5.54 13.22
C PHE A 208 6.15 6.78 14.07
N PRO A 209 7.41 7.16 14.34
CA PRO A 209 7.69 8.35 15.14
C PRO A 209 7.03 9.65 14.64
N ASP A 210 6.85 9.79 13.32
CA ASP A 210 6.17 10.92 12.69
C ASP A 210 4.75 10.61 12.21
N GLU A 211 4.23 9.44 12.59
CA GLU A 211 2.93 8.86 12.22
C GLU A 211 2.65 8.82 10.70
N SER A 212 3.70 8.93 9.87
CA SER A 212 3.55 9.01 8.41
C SER A 212 3.60 7.64 7.75
N LEU A 213 2.56 7.31 6.97
CA LEU A 213 2.55 6.12 6.12
C LEU A 213 3.60 6.16 5.00
N HIS A 214 4.25 7.30 4.75
CA HIS A 214 5.40 7.35 3.84
C HIS A 214 6.53 6.40 4.28
N ARG A 215 6.66 6.16 5.60
CA ARG A 215 7.67 5.22 6.13
C ARG A 215 7.49 3.79 5.66
N LEU A 216 6.27 3.37 5.34
CA LEU A 216 6.04 2.04 4.76
C LEU A 216 6.83 1.89 3.46
N HIS A 217 6.74 2.88 2.58
CA HIS A 217 7.44 2.87 1.31
C HIS A 217 8.96 2.93 1.50
N GLN A 218 9.44 3.76 2.43
CA GLN A 218 10.87 3.84 2.76
C GLN A 218 11.39 2.48 3.27
N ASN A 219 10.66 1.84 4.17
CA ASN A 219 11.05 0.55 4.73
C ASN A 219 11.03 -0.56 3.68
N GLU A 220 10.05 -0.57 2.77
CA GLU A 220 10.00 -1.54 1.65
C GLU A 220 11.18 -1.35 0.70
N GLN A 221 11.53 -0.11 0.36
CA GLN A 221 12.70 0.17 -0.47
C GLN A 221 14.01 -0.23 0.22
N ILE A 222 14.15 0.06 1.52
CA ILE A 222 15.33 -0.35 2.30
C ILE A 222 15.42 -1.88 2.33
N ALA A 223 14.33 -2.57 2.66
CA ALA A 223 14.30 -4.04 2.71
C ALA A 223 14.69 -4.66 1.37
N LEU A 224 14.17 -4.15 0.25
CA LEU A 224 14.55 -4.64 -1.07
C LEU A 224 16.03 -4.36 -1.39
N LYS A 225 16.56 -3.18 -1.06
CA LYS A 225 17.98 -2.86 -1.26
C LYS A 225 18.89 -3.78 -0.46
N GLU A 226 18.59 -3.97 0.82
CA GLU A 226 19.33 -4.89 1.69
C GLU A 226 19.26 -6.34 1.18
N PHE A 227 18.09 -6.77 0.70
CA PHE A 227 17.91 -8.09 0.13
C PHE A 227 18.71 -8.28 -1.17
N LEU A 228 18.75 -7.28 -2.05
CA LEU A 228 19.60 -7.31 -3.26
C LEU A 228 21.09 -7.38 -2.90
N ILE A 229 21.54 -6.57 -1.93
CA ILE A 229 22.92 -6.61 -1.44
C ILE A 229 23.24 -7.99 -0.87
N TYR A 230 22.34 -8.57 -0.06
CA TYR A 230 22.48 -9.92 0.47
C TYR A 230 22.63 -10.94 -0.65
N LEU A 231 21.72 -10.96 -1.64
CA LEU A 231 21.78 -11.91 -2.76
C LEU A 231 23.09 -11.80 -3.56
N MET A 232 23.61 -10.58 -3.74
CA MET A 232 24.84 -10.34 -4.49
C MET A 232 26.12 -10.72 -3.74
N ASN A 233 26.13 -10.61 -2.41
CA ASN A 233 27.36 -10.69 -1.61
C ASN A 233 27.41 -11.88 -0.64
N THR A 234 26.32 -12.64 -0.51
CA THR A 234 26.28 -13.78 0.40
C THR A 234 27.11 -14.95 -0.11
N ASN A 235 27.90 -15.54 0.79
CA ASN A 235 28.57 -16.83 0.56
C ASN A 235 27.69 -18.01 0.98
N HIS A 236 26.55 -17.77 1.63
CA HIS A 236 25.62 -18.84 1.97
C HIS A 236 25.11 -19.53 0.71
N THR A 237 24.89 -20.83 0.81
CA THR A 237 24.35 -21.66 -0.26
C THR A 237 23.03 -22.24 0.22
N SER A 238 22.03 -22.18 -0.65
CA SER A 238 20.86 -23.04 -0.61
C SER A 238 20.72 -23.66 -1.98
N ARG A 239 19.87 -24.68 -2.14
CA ARG A 239 19.63 -25.23 -3.46
C ARG A 239 19.06 -24.20 -4.45
N LEU A 240 18.24 -23.25 -3.98
CA LEU A 240 17.78 -22.12 -4.78
C LEU A 240 18.93 -21.18 -5.18
N LEU A 241 19.78 -20.77 -4.23
CA LEU A 241 20.90 -19.88 -4.53
C LEU A 241 21.93 -20.54 -5.47
N SER A 242 22.10 -21.85 -5.35
CA SER A 242 22.98 -22.63 -6.24
C SER A 242 22.42 -22.64 -7.65
N LEU A 243 21.12 -22.92 -7.82
CA LEU A 243 20.43 -22.83 -9.11
C LEU A 243 20.56 -21.42 -9.74
N MET A 244 20.35 -20.36 -8.94
CA MET A 244 20.48 -18.99 -9.43
C MET A 244 21.89 -18.65 -9.90
N ARG A 245 22.94 -19.17 -9.24
CA ARG A 245 24.35 -18.97 -9.62
C ARG A 245 24.75 -19.76 -10.87
N GLU A 246 24.07 -20.87 -11.17
CA GLU A 246 24.30 -21.67 -12.38
C GLU A 246 23.77 -20.99 -13.64
N ILE A 247 22.76 -20.12 -13.53
CA ILE A 247 22.18 -19.40 -14.67
C ILE A 247 23.12 -18.24 -15.06
N PRO A 248 23.71 -18.23 -16.28
CA PRO A 248 24.54 -17.12 -16.71
C PRO A 248 23.75 -15.80 -16.77
N PRO A 249 24.31 -14.67 -16.34
CA PRO A 249 23.65 -13.37 -16.44
C PRO A 249 23.51 -12.96 -17.90
N LEU A 250 22.48 -12.15 -18.20
CA LEU A 250 22.37 -11.44 -19.47
C LEU A 250 23.34 -10.25 -19.48
N ASP A 251 23.85 -9.88 -20.65
CA ASP A 251 24.76 -8.75 -20.84
C ASP A 251 23.96 -7.43 -20.91
N LEU A 252 23.36 -7.05 -19.78
CA LEU A 252 22.57 -5.82 -19.67
C LEU A 252 23.47 -4.58 -19.67
N ASP A 253 22.99 -3.47 -20.23
CA ASP A 253 23.67 -2.19 -20.21
C ASP A 253 23.77 -1.65 -18.77
N VAL A 254 25.00 -1.71 -18.24
CA VAL A 254 25.35 -1.24 -16.90
C VAL A 254 24.97 0.23 -16.69
N ALA A 255 24.95 1.05 -17.75
CA ALA A 255 24.56 2.45 -17.65
C ALA A 255 23.07 2.62 -17.28
N LEU A 256 22.22 1.65 -17.60
CA LEU A 256 20.77 1.69 -17.37
C LEU A 256 20.35 1.05 -16.04
N VAL A 257 21.23 0.31 -15.37
CA VAL A 257 20.94 -0.40 -14.11
C VAL A 257 20.37 0.53 -13.05
N GLN A 258 20.88 1.75 -12.92
CA GLN A 258 20.39 2.72 -11.95
C GLN A 258 18.94 3.14 -12.24
N ASP A 259 18.59 3.31 -13.51
CA ASP A 259 17.24 3.67 -13.94
C ASP A 259 16.28 2.51 -13.70
N TYR A 260 16.69 1.28 -14.03
CA TYR A 260 15.92 0.06 -13.76
C TYR A 260 15.63 -0.12 -12.27
N LEU A 261 16.67 -0.03 -11.43
CA LEU A 261 16.51 -0.13 -9.99
C LEU A 261 15.61 0.98 -9.43
N SER A 262 15.70 2.20 -9.95
CA SER A 262 14.84 3.31 -9.51
C SER A 262 13.35 3.03 -9.73
N ARG A 263 13.00 2.36 -10.84
CA ARG A 263 11.63 1.96 -11.20
C ARG A 263 11.17 0.75 -10.39
N ILE A 264 12.02 -0.27 -10.24
CA ILE A 264 11.71 -1.48 -9.47
C ILE A 264 11.44 -1.13 -8.00
N LEU A 265 12.22 -0.20 -7.42
CA LEU A 265 11.98 0.32 -6.07
C LEU A 265 10.65 1.08 -5.90
N LYS A 266 10.01 1.45 -7.01
CA LYS A 266 8.65 2.01 -7.08
C LYS A 266 7.59 0.96 -7.45
N HIS A 267 7.94 -0.33 -7.41
CA HIS A 267 7.08 -1.46 -7.79
C HIS A 267 6.68 -1.45 -9.27
N ASP A 268 7.57 -0.95 -10.13
CA ASP A 268 7.38 -0.90 -11.57
C ASP A 268 8.56 -1.55 -12.29
N VAL A 269 8.27 -2.55 -13.12
CA VAL A 269 9.26 -3.13 -14.03
C VAL A 269 9.21 -2.30 -15.32
N PRO A 270 10.25 -1.52 -15.65
CA PRO A 270 10.17 -0.59 -16.76
C PRO A 270 10.16 -1.34 -18.10
N GLN A 271 9.37 -0.83 -19.06
CA GLN A 271 9.28 -1.42 -20.40
C GLN A 271 10.65 -1.51 -21.09
N SER A 272 11.54 -0.53 -20.87
CA SER A 272 12.89 -0.56 -21.44
C SER A 272 13.73 -1.76 -20.99
N LEU A 273 13.57 -2.23 -19.75
CA LEU A 273 14.23 -3.45 -19.28
C LEU A 273 13.64 -4.69 -19.97
N ILE A 274 12.34 -4.71 -20.22
CA ILE A 274 11.67 -5.80 -20.95
C ILE A 274 12.19 -5.83 -22.40
N ASP A 275 12.19 -4.68 -23.07
CA ASP A 275 12.63 -4.54 -24.46
C ASP A 275 14.10 -4.96 -24.63
N GLU A 276 14.97 -4.61 -23.68
CA GLU A 276 16.37 -5.04 -23.67
C GLU A 276 16.49 -6.56 -23.50
N ILE A 277 15.77 -7.16 -22.55
CA ILE A 277 15.78 -8.62 -22.35
C ILE A 277 15.27 -9.34 -23.60
N ASP A 278 14.20 -8.86 -24.21
CA ASP A 278 13.63 -9.44 -25.43
C ASP A 278 14.65 -9.38 -26.58
N THR A 279 15.34 -8.25 -26.74
CA THR A 279 16.41 -8.10 -27.74
C THR A 279 17.54 -9.11 -27.50
N LEU A 280 17.97 -9.28 -26.24
CA LEU A 280 19.02 -10.25 -25.90
C LEU A 280 18.59 -11.72 -26.09
N TYR A 281 17.29 -12.01 -26.05
CA TYR A 281 16.76 -13.33 -26.33
C TYR A 281 16.67 -13.65 -27.82
N GLU A 282 16.56 -12.66 -28.72
CA GLU A 282 16.58 -12.90 -30.17
C GLU A 282 17.87 -13.56 -30.64
N ASP A 283 18.99 -13.24 -29.98
CA ASP A 283 20.32 -13.75 -30.31
C ASP A 283 20.71 -15.04 -29.55
N MET A 284 19.80 -15.61 -28.74
CA MET A 284 20.08 -16.76 -27.88
C MET A 284 19.45 -18.06 -28.42
N GLU A 285 20.24 -19.14 -28.54
CA GLU A 285 19.76 -20.42 -29.08
C GLU A 285 18.78 -21.16 -28.13
N GLU A 286 19.02 -21.11 -26.81
CA GLU A 286 18.36 -21.95 -25.80
C GLU A 286 17.46 -21.16 -24.83
N VAL A 287 16.73 -20.16 -25.35
CA VAL A 287 15.83 -19.30 -24.54
C VAL A 287 14.77 -20.12 -23.79
N GLY A 288 14.20 -21.15 -24.44
CA GLY A 288 13.15 -21.99 -23.84
C GLY A 288 13.62 -22.70 -22.58
N SER A 289 14.83 -23.26 -22.61
CA SER A 289 15.49 -23.91 -21.47
C SER A 289 15.75 -22.92 -20.34
N ARG A 290 16.23 -21.71 -20.67
CA ARG A 290 16.43 -20.63 -19.69
C ARG A 290 15.14 -20.21 -18.99
N ILE A 291 14.04 -20.00 -19.74
CA ILE A 291 12.75 -19.60 -19.17
C ILE A 291 12.21 -20.65 -18.19
N GLN A 292 12.39 -21.95 -18.49
CA GLN A 292 12.00 -23.01 -17.56
C GLN A 292 12.78 -22.93 -16.24
N MET A 293 14.10 -22.69 -16.30
CA MET A 293 14.90 -22.50 -15.07
C MET A 293 14.45 -21.27 -14.27
N LEU A 294 14.19 -20.15 -14.96
CA LEU A 294 13.73 -18.92 -14.31
C LEU A 294 12.35 -19.10 -13.63
N SER A 295 11.48 -19.95 -14.18
CA SER A 295 10.14 -20.20 -13.60
C SER A 295 10.17 -20.82 -12.19
N ILE A 296 11.30 -21.41 -11.79
CA ILE A 296 11.50 -21.97 -10.45
C ILE A 296 11.70 -20.87 -9.41
N ILE A 297 12.24 -19.72 -9.81
CA ILE A 297 12.61 -18.64 -8.89
C ILE A 297 11.34 -17.97 -8.35
N GLY A 298 11.07 -18.16 -7.06
CA GLY A 298 9.91 -17.58 -6.38
C GLY A 298 8.62 -18.40 -6.50
N ASP A 299 8.67 -19.63 -7.05
CA ASP A 299 7.52 -20.53 -7.06
C ASP A 299 7.34 -21.20 -5.69
N GLU A 300 6.34 -20.72 -4.93
CA GLU A 300 5.97 -21.26 -3.61
C GLU A 300 5.47 -22.72 -3.65
N SER A 301 5.19 -23.30 -4.81
CA SER A 301 4.81 -24.72 -4.93
C SER A 301 6.02 -25.66 -4.95
N ILE A 302 7.22 -25.14 -5.21
CA ILE A 302 8.48 -25.89 -5.25
C ILE A 302 9.10 -25.89 -3.84
N ILE A 303 8.34 -26.38 -2.86
CA ILE A 303 8.78 -26.61 -1.48
C ILE A 303 9.33 -28.03 -1.41
N SER A 304 10.59 -28.27 -1.79
CA SER A 304 11.36 -29.46 -1.39
C SER A 304 12.65 -29.55 -2.16
N LEU A 305 13.55 -28.64 -1.85
CA LEU A 305 14.96 -28.92 -2.01
C LEU A 305 15.52 -28.71 -0.62
N GLU A 306 15.21 -29.66 0.27
CA GLU A 306 15.73 -29.72 1.64
C GLU A 306 17.23 -29.46 1.55
N ASP A 307 17.66 -28.30 2.03
CA ASP A 307 19.03 -28.14 2.46
C ASP A 307 19.14 -29.08 3.67
N GLU A 308 19.70 -30.28 3.47
CA GLU A 308 20.07 -31.15 4.57
C GLU A 308 20.83 -30.28 5.56
N HIS A 309 20.27 -30.09 6.75
CA HIS A 309 20.96 -29.44 7.84
C HIS A 309 22.29 -30.18 8.01
N GLU A 310 23.40 -29.55 7.63
CA GLU A 310 24.71 -29.99 8.08
C GLU A 310 24.61 -30.09 9.59
N ASN A 311 24.64 -31.33 10.09
CA ASN A 311 24.78 -31.61 11.50
C ASN A 311 26.01 -30.82 11.96
N ASP A 312 25.79 -29.80 12.78
CA ASP A 312 26.83 -29.27 13.66
C ASP A 312 27.31 -30.46 14.50
N ALA A 313 28.35 -31.13 14.01
CA ALA A 313 29.10 -32.10 14.76
C ALA A 313 29.73 -31.32 15.92
N HIS A 314 29.02 -31.32 17.05
CA HIS A 314 29.62 -31.09 18.35
C HIS A 314 30.83 -32.01 18.46
N ASN A 315 32.02 -31.43 18.32
CA ASN A 315 33.24 -32.00 18.85
C ASN A 315 33.09 -32.04 20.37
N ASP A 316 32.57 -33.14 20.88
CA ASP A 316 32.71 -33.55 22.26
C ASP A 316 33.78 -34.64 22.30
N ASP A 317 35.04 -34.21 22.26
CA ASP A 317 36.19 -35.06 22.54
C ASP A 317 36.92 -34.51 23.77
N GLY A 318 36.83 -35.25 24.88
CA GLY A 318 37.91 -35.32 25.87
C GLY A 318 37.62 -34.75 27.27
N TYR A 319 36.74 -35.41 28.03
CA TYR A 319 36.96 -35.54 29.47
C TYR A 319 37.81 -36.79 29.71
N ASP A 320 39.11 -36.60 29.92
CA ASP A 320 39.99 -37.62 30.49
C ASP A 320 39.64 -37.80 31.97
N ASP A 321 39.14 -38.99 32.28
CA ASP A 321 38.90 -39.49 33.64
C ASP A 321 40.18 -40.19 34.11
N ASP A 322 41.10 -39.43 34.72
CA ASP A 322 42.25 -40.01 35.44
C ASP A 322 41.80 -40.42 36.85
N CYS A 323 41.63 -41.73 37.04
CA CYS A 323 41.59 -42.38 38.34
C CYS A 323 42.68 -43.46 38.42
N SER A 324 43.79 -43.15 39.10
CA SER A 324 44.59 -44.04 39.97
C SER A 324 45.65 -43.27 40.74
#